data_AF-A0A7S0XSB6-F1
#
_entry.id   AF-A0A7S0XSB6-F1
#
_cell.length_a   1.000
_cell.length_b   1.000
_cell.length_c   1.000
_cell.angle_alpha   90.00
_cell.angle_beta   90.00
_cell.angle_gamma   90.00
#
_symmetry.space_group_name_H-M   'P 1'
#
loop_
_entity.id
_entity.type
_entity.pdbx_description
1 polymer ?
#
loop_
_entity_poly.entity_id
_entity_poly.type
_entity_poly.pdbx_seq_one_letter_code
_entity_poly.pdbx_strand_id
1 'polypeptide(L)'
;ISPAGDGRVEFEQLKTGLSAAGLMLGDGDYKAVWAAAGGDVYPNGRVSGRVDINGFLGVMQNQQRDEERMMESGYAVHMRSSLNKGWGVRDDAAVLPITGMNRGKSRPMDHASLVDEAVVEEKLTRSADRFAKWEEQVKSDLQAHKPSVMKLFRVVEPGTVTDQELREMGGGREGVPLGYKEVRKGLQKAGISVSDRDFETVWRRADKDCVGSVTFNDLTRAFAVADTPKESPSRKKFALPHMTDEEPTSPIKLRNTPATSEKDHIGLWMLQSNPTFISSFQNCLSDKREVSSDDFVSALSLSGVVLSDRDARELFRRAQLSSGGG
;
A
#
# COMPACT_ATOMS: atom_id res chain seq x y z
N ILE A 1 -8.04 -4.14 -23.36
CA ILE A 1 -8.68 -5.27 -24.10
C ILE A 1 -8.23 -5.16 -25.56
N SER A 2 -7.87 -6.27 -26.21
CA SER A 2 -7.42 -6.28 -27.60
C SER A 2 -8.46 -5.63 -28.51
N PRO A 3 -8.07 -4.69 -29.40
CA PRO A 3 -9.01 -4.05 -30.33
C PRO A 3 -9.65 -5.06 -31.30
N ALA A 4 -9.06 -6.25 -31.45
CA ALA A 4 -9.59 -7.31 -32.29
C ALA A 4 -10.68 -8.15 -31.62
N GLY A 5 -10.89 -8.04 -30.30
CA GLY A 5 -11.90 -8.82 -29.57
C GLY A 5 -11.66 -10.34 -29.56
N ASP A 6 -10.49 -10.80 -29.98
CA ASP A 6 -10.13 -12.23 -30.11
C ASP A 6 -9.72 -12.89 -28.78
N GLY A 7 -9.82 -12.15 -27.67
CA GLY A 7 -9.37 -12.61 -26.35
C GLY A 7 -7.85 -12.76 -26.22
N ARG A 8 -7.08 -12.43 -27.26
CA ARG A 8 -5.63 -12.56 -27.24
C ARG A 8 -4.97 -11.21 -26.96
N VAL A 9 -3.97 -11.21 -26.09
CA VAL A 9 -3.24 -10.00 -25.71
C VAL A 9 -1.77 -10.14 -26.07
N GLU A 10 -1.17 -9.03 -26.50
CA GLU A 10 0.28 -8.90 -26.67
C GLU A 10 0.95 -8.55 -25.34
N PHE A 11 2.27 -8.76 -25.25
CA PHE A 11 3.01 -8.58 -23.99
C PHE A 11 2.84 -7.18 -23.39
N GLU A 12 2.94 -6.12 -24.20
CA GLU A 12 2.76 -4.73 -23.73
C GLU A 12 1.33 -4.46 -23.25
N GLN A 13 0.33 -5.12 -23.84
CA GLN A 13 -1.06 -5.00 -23.41
C GLN A 13 -1.29 -5.69 -22.06
N LEU A 14 -0.68 -6.87 -21.86
CA LEU A 14 -0.70 -7.55 -20.57
C LEU A 14 0.00 -6.70 -19.50
N LYS A 15 1.19 -6.18 -19.80
CA LYS A 15 1.96 -5.29 -18.90
C LYS A 15 1.12 -4.08 -18.47
N THR A 16 0.54 -3.39 -19.44
CA THR A 16 -0.34 -2.23 -19.20
C THR A 16 -1.55 -2.62 -18.36
N GLY A 17 -2.19 -3.77 -18.64
CA GLY A 17 -3.34 -4.25 -17.87
C GLY A 17 -3.00 -4.58 -16.42
N LEU A 18 -1.86 -5.23 -16.17
CA LEU A 18 -1.38 -5.54 -14.82
C LEU A 18 -1.00 -4.26 -14.05
N SER A 19 -0.31 -3.31 -14.70
CA SER A 19 -0.01 -2.01 -14.08
C SER A 19 -1.29 -1.23 -13.75
N ALA A 20 -2.29 -1.25 -14.63
CA ALA A 20 -3.59 -0.60 -14.38
C ALA A 20 -4.35 -1.26 -13.22
N ALA A 21 -4.13 -2.55 -12.96
CA ALA A 21 -4.65 -3.25 -11.80
C ALA A 21 -3.84 -2.99 -10.50
N GLY A 22 -2.85 -2.09 -10.53
CA GLY A 22 -2.00 -1.76 -9.39
C GLY A 22 -0.85 -2.74 -9.16
N LEU A 23 -0.62 -3.70 -10.06
CA LEU A 23 0.49 -4.63 -9.99
C LEU A 23 1.72 -4.03 -10.69
N MET A 24 2.59 -3.41 -9.88
CA MET A 24 3.90 -2.90 -10.30
C MET A 24 4.92 -4.04 -10.18
N LEU A 25 5.21 -4.72 -11.29
CA LEU A 25 6.15 -5.85 -11.35
C LEU A 25 7.47 -5.43 -12.00
N GLY A 26 8.57 -6.13 -11.70
CA GLY A 26 9.81 -5.96 -12.45
C GLY A 26 9.70 -6.52 -13.86
N ASP A 27 10.55 -6.08 -14.80
CA ASP A 27 10.57 -6.63 -16.16
C ASP A 27 10.84 -8.15 -16.20
N GLY A 28 11.59 -8.68 -15.23
CA GLY A 28 11.78 -10.12 -15.06
C GLY A 28 10.48 -10.83 -14.66
N ASP A 29 9.72 -10.24 -13.75
CA ASP A 29 8.47 -10.79 -13.25
C ASP A 29 7.37 -10.75 -14.32
N TYR A 30 7.28 -9.67 -15.10
CA TYR A 30 6.36 -9.62 -16.25
C TYR A 30 6.65 -10.73 -17.26
N LYS A 31 7.92 -11.04 -17.52
CA LYS A 31 8.31 -12.16 -18.40
C LYS A 31 7.97 -13.51 -17.80
N ALA A 32 8.13 -13.68 -16.48
CA ALA A 32 7.73 -14.91 -15.80
C ALA A 32 6.21 -15.11 -15.87
N VAL A 33 5.42 -14.05 -15.65
CA VAL A 33 3.95 -14.08 -15.80
C VAL A 33 3.56 -14.37 -17.26
N TRP A 34 4.26 -13.77 -18.23
CA TRP A 34 4.03 -14.06 -19.66
C TRP A 34 4.30 -15.51 -20.02
N ALA A 35 5.41 -16.08 -19.53
CA ALA A 35 5.74 -17.50 -19.74
C ALA A 35 4.69 -18.41 -19.09
N ALA A 36 4.25 -18.10 -17.87
CA ALA A 36 3.21 -18.85 -17.17
C ALA A 36 1.85 -18.80 -17.89
N ALA A 37 1.60 -17.72 -18.63
CA ALA A 37 0.42 -17.56 -19.47
C ALA A 37 0.51 -18.32 -20.81
N GLY A 38 1.61 -19.03 -21.07
CA GLY A 38 1.85 -19.74 -22.33
C GLY A 38 2.46 -18.88 -23.43
N GLY A 39 2.99 -17.70 -23.10
CA GLY A 39 3.72 -16.83 -24.02
C GLY A 39 5.19 -17.22 -24.17
N ASP A 40 5.78 -16.97 -25.33
CA ASP A 40 7.18 -17.33 -25.60
C ASP A 40 8.15 -16.30 -25.00
N VAL A 41 9.12 -16.77 -24.22
CA VAL A 41 10.25 -15.98 -23.69
C VAL A 41 11.56 -16.60 -24.16
N TYR A 42 12.33 -15.87 -24.96
CA TYR A 42 13.62 -16.33 -25.47
C TYR A 42 14.76 -16.13 -24.46
N PRO A 43 15.89 -16.86 -24.58
CA PRO A 43 17.04 -16.73 -23.68
C PRO A 43 17.67 -15.33 -23.61
N ASN A 44 17.52 -14.52 -24.68
CA ASN A 44 17.96 -13.12 -24.71
C ASN A 44 16.97 -12.18 -23.99
N GLY A 45 15.94 -12.71 -23.34
CA GLY A 45 14.90 -11.96 -22.66
C GLY A 45 13.89 -11.29 -23.58
N ARG A 46 13.92 -11.55 -24.89
CA ARG A 46 12.87 -11.09 -25.82
C ARG A 46 11.62 -11.94 -25.62
N VAL A 47 10.47 -11.29 -25.74
CA VAL A 47 9.15 -11.94 -25.66
C VAL A 47 8.48 -11.87 -27.02
N SER A 48 7.74 -12.91 -27.39
CA SER A 48 6.94 -12.93 -28.61
C SER A 48 5.65 -13.72 -28.39
N GLY A 49 4.77 -13.67 -29.39
CA GLY A 49 3.51 -14.37 -29.40
C GLY A 49 2.35 -13.52 -28.86
N ARG A 50 1.20 -14.19 -28.73
CA ARG A 50 -0.01 -13.66 -28.12
C ARG A 50 -0.54 -14.68 -27.15
N VAL A 51 -0.97 -14.20 -25.98
CA VAL A 51 -1.52 -15.04 -24.92
C VAL A 51 -3.04 -14.91 -24.93
N ASP A 52 -3.75 -16.03 -24.83
CA ASP A 52 -5.21 -16.02 -24.59
C ASP A 52 -5.48 -15.62 -23.13
N ILE A 53 -6.13 -14.47 -22.93
CA ILE A 53 -6.42 -13.93 -21.61
C ILE A 53 -7.33 -14.86 -20.80
N ASN A 54 -8.23 -15.59 -21.47
CA ASN A 54 -9.12 -16.53 -20.79
C ASN A 54 -8.34 -17.75 -20.31
N GLY A 55 -7.38 -18.22 -21.12
CA GLY A 55 -6.44 -19.27 -20.72
C GLY A 55 -5.61 -18.84 -19.50
N PHE A 56 -5.08 -17.62 -19.52
CA PHE A 56 -4.32 -17.06 -18.41
C PHE A 56 -5.13 -16.97 -17.11
N LEU A 57 -6.36 -16.43 -17.18
CA LEU A 57 -7.25 -16.33 -16.02
C LEU A 57 -7.64 -17.73 -15.49
N GLY A 58 -7.80 -18.70 -16.38
CA GLY A 58 -8.03 -20.10 -15.99
C GLY A 58 -6.85 -20.71 -15.22
N VAL A 59 -5.61 -20.44 -15.65
CA VAL A 59 -4.40 -20.87 -14.93
C VAL A 59 -4.34 -20.24 -13.54
N MET A 60 -4.61 -18.93 -13.41
CA MET A 60 -4.61 -18.26 -12.12
C MET A 60 -5.67 -18.81 -11.15
N GLN A 61 -6.88 -19.09 -11.63
CA GLN A 61 -7.93 -19.69 -10.82
C GLN A 61 -7.58 -21.11 -10.37
N ASN A 62 -6.95 -21.90 -11.23
CA ASN A 62 -6.50 -23.24 -10.87
C ASN A 62 -5.38 -23.17 -9.82
N GLN A 63 -4.46 -22.22 -9.95
CA GLN A 63 -3.40 -22.03 -8.96
C GLN A 63 -3.96 -21.63 -7.58
N GLN A 64 -4.97 -20.76 -7.53
CA GLN A 64 -5.67 -20.45 -6.27
C GLN A 64 -6.33 -21.69 -5.65
N ARG A 65 -6.99 -22.51 -6.47
CA ARG A 65 -7.61 -23.76 -5.98
C ARG A 65 -6.58 -24.77 -5.50
N ASP A 66 -5.44 -24.86 -6.17
CA ASP A 66 -4.36 -25.75 -5.74
C ASP A 66 -3.73 -25.25 -4.43
N GLU A 67 -3.57 -23.93 -4.26
CA GLU A 67 -3.17 -23.34 -2.98
C GLU A 67 -4.18 -23.61 -1.87
N GLU A 68 -5.48 -23.45 -2.13
CA GLU A 68 -6.55 -23.81 -1.20
C GLU A 68 -6.49 -25.29 -0.83
N ARG A 69 -6.36 -26.20 -1.81
CA ARG A 69 -6.20 -27.64 -1.57
C ARG A 69 -4.93 -27.98 -0.79
N MET A 70 -3.83 -27.26 -1.02
CA MET A 70 -2.60 -27.42 -0.24
C MET A 70 -2.78 -26.95 1.20
N MET A 71 -3.55 -25.88 1.42
CA MET A 71 -3.90 -25.41 2.76
C MET A 71 -4.85 -26.39 3.47
N GLU A 72 -5.88 -26.89 2.78
CA GLU A 72 -6.86 -27.85 3.29
C GLU A 72 -6.27 -29.23 3.58
N SER A 73 -5.33 -29.69 2.76
CA SER A 73 -4.66 -30.99 2.97
C SER A 73 -3.74 -31.01 4.19
N GLY A 74 -3.63 -29.89 4.93
CA GLY A 74 -2.73 -29.78 6.08
C GLY A 74 -1.26 -29.88 5.68
N TYR A 75 -0.93 -29.74 4.40
CA TYR A 75 0.45 -29.85 3.91
C TYR A 75 1.36 -28.80 4.58
N ALA A 76 0.84 -27.59 4.83
CA ALA A 76 1.54 -26.57 5.60
C ALA A 76 1.84 -27.00 7.05
N VAL A 77 0.92 -27.73 7.69
CA VAL A 77 1.11 -28.31 9.03
C VAL A 77 2.15 -29.43 8.99
N HIS A 78 2.11 -30.27 7.95
CA HIS A 78 3.04 -31.38 7.78
C HIS A 78 4.47 -30.93 7.45
N MET A 79 4.65 -29.94 6.58
CA MET A 79 5.96 -29.34 6.28
C MET A 79 6.57 -28.66 7.52
N ARG A 80 5.74 -27.98 8.31
CA ARG A 80 6.19 -27.36 9.57
C ARG A 80 6.60 -28.41 10.61
N SER A 81 5.88 -29.53 10.70
CA SER A 81 6.28 -30.65 11.56
C SER A 81 7.55 -31.35 11.09
N SER A 82 7.77 -31.48 9.77
CA SER A 82 8.96 -32.12 9.21
C SER A 82 10.21 -31.24 9.34
N LEU A 83 10.07 -29.92 9.17
CA LEU A 83 11.16 -28.97 9.40
C LEU A 83 11.56 -28.91 10.88
N ASN A 84 10.61 -29.01 11.81
CA ASN A 84 10.90 -29.09 13.25
C ASN A 84 11.54 -30.42 13.67
N LYS A 85 11.34 -31.52 12.92
CA LYS A 85 11.95 -32.82 13.22
C LYS A 85 13.35 -33.01 12.63
N GLY A 86 13.70 -32.26 11.58
CA GLY A 86 14.99 -32.37 10.89
C GLY A 86 16.11 -31.48 11.45
N TRP A 87 15.75 -30.42 12.17
CA TRP A 87 16.70 -29.50 12.79
C TRP A 87 16.62 -29.74 14.29
N GLY A 88 17.66 -30.35 14.87
CA GLY A 88 17.77 -30.63 16.30
C GLY A 88 17.77 -29.34 17.14
N VAL A 89 16.61 -28.73 17.28
CA VAL A 89 16.32 -27.71 18.28
C VAL A 89 16.22 -28.47 19.60
N ARG A 90 17.13 -28.15 20.53
CA ARG A 90 17.24 -28.77 21.85
C ARG A 90 15.90 -28.78 22.60
N ASP A 91 15.56 -29.92 23.17
CA ASP A 91 14.34 -30.22 23.96
C ASP A 91 14.34 -29.59 25.38
N ASP A 92 15.10 -28.52 25.61
CA ASP A 92 15.29 -27.98 26.97
C ASP A 92 14.21 -26.97 27.38
N ALA A 93 13.20 -26.74 26.54
CA ALA A 93 12.05 -25.89 26.87
C ALA A 93 10.97 -26.72 27.56
N ALA A 94 10.76 -26.45 28.85
CA ALA A 94 9.80 -27.12 29.72
C ALA A 94 8.42 -27.30 29.07
N VAL A 95 8.12 -28.54 28.72
CA VAL A 95 6.79 -28.99 28.31
C VAL A 95 5.92 -29.09 29.57
N LEU A 96 4.89 -28.26 29.66
CA LEU A 96 3.81 -28.44 30.63
C LEU A 96 3.06 -29.75 30.32
N PRO A 97 2.67 -30.53 31.34
CA PRO A 97 2.02 -31.81 31.13
C PRO A 97 0.59 -31.62 30.61
N ILE A 98 0.36 -31.98 29.35
CA ILE A 98 -1.00 -32.25 28.86
C ILE A 98 -1.38 -33.66 29.30
N THR A 99 -1.97 -33.75 30.49
CA THR A 99 -2.70 -34.93 30.96
C THR A 99 -3.94 -35.17 30.09
N GLY A 100 -4.04 -36.36 29.48
CA GLY A 100 -5.34 -36.91 29.08
C GLY A 100 -5.44 -37.50 27.67
N MET A 101 -4.60 -38.46 27.28
CA MET A 101 -4.90 -39.32 26.12
C MET A 101 -5.72 -40.53 26.57
N ASN A 102 -7.03 -40.44 26.42
CA ASN A 102 -7.94 -41.58 26.46
C ASN A 102 -8.04 -42.18 25.05
N ARG A 103 -7.47 -43.38 24.86
CA ARG A 103 -7.64 -44.16 23.63
C ARG A 103 -9.02 -44.80 23.64
N GLY A 104 -9.93 -44.34 22.76
CA GLY A 104 -11.18 -45.04 22.55
C GLY A 104 -12.12 -44.38 21.53
N LYS A 105 -12.28 -45.07 20.40
CA LYS A 105 -13.38 -44.98 19.42
C LYS A 105 -13.36 -43.77 18.46
N SER A 106 -13.03 -44.12 17.23
CA SER A 106 -13.28 -43.36 16.00
C SER A 106 -14.76 -42.97 15.86
N ARG A 107 -15.00 -41.66 15.80
CA ARG A 107 -16.17 -41.06 15.15
C ARG A 107 -15.67 -40.12 14.05
N PRO A 108 -16.38 -40.00 12.92
CA PRO A 108 -16.05 -39.01 11.90
C PRO A 108 -16.42 -37.62 12.44
N MET A 109 -15.48 -36.68 12.42
CA MET A 109 -15.74 -35.27 12.70
C MET A 109 -15.50 -34.44 11.46
N ASP A 110 -16.46 -33.57 11.19
CA ASP A 110 -16.42 -32.51 10.19
C ASP A 110 -15.29 -31.52 10.53
N HIS A 111 -14.39 -31.31 9.58
CA HIS A 111 -13.27 -30.38 9.70
C HIS A 111 -13.72 -28.97 9.29
N ALA A 112 -14.35 -28.24 10.21
CA ALA A 112 -14.36 -26.77 10.17
C ALA A 112 -13.26 -26.27 11.13
N SER A 113 -12.21 -25.70 10.53
CA SER A 113 -10.97 -25.29 11.17
C SER A 113 -11.14 -24.07 12.08
N LEU A 114 -10.92 -24.27 13.38
CA LEU A 114 -10.48 -23.22 14.30
C LEU A 114 -8.99 -22.96 14.03
N VAL A 115 -8.70 -21.95 13.21
CA VAL A 115 -7.36 -21.33 13.21
C VAL A 115 -7.25 -20.58 14.53
N ASP A 116 -6.29 -20.96 15.36
CA ASP A 116 -6.05 -20.34 16.67
C ASP A 116 -5.57 -18.90 16.46
N GLU A 117 -6.49 -17.94 16.48
CA GLU A 117 -6.26 -16.51 16.21
C GLU A 117 -5.09 -15.95 17.03
N ALA A 118 -4.89 -16.49 18.25
CA ALA A 118 -3.81 -16.11 19.14
C ALA A 118 -2.39 -16.30 18.55
N VAL A 119 -2.19 -17.32 17.71
CA VAL A 119 -0.87 -17.62 17.11
C VAL A 119 -0.55 -16.67 15.94
N VAL A 120 -1.58 -16.18 15.25
CA VAL A 120 -1.43 -15.19 14.17
C VAL A 120 -1.14 -13.81 14.76
N GLU A 121 -1.85 -13.43 15.82
CA GLU A 121 -1.60 -12.17 16.54
C GLU A 121 -0.18 -12.10 17.12
N GLU A 122 0.34 -13.18 17.72
CA GLU A 122 1.69 -13.20 18.30
C GLU A 122 2.80 -12.99 17.26
N LYS A 123 2.60 -13.46 16.02
CA LYS A 123 3.58 -13.26 14.94
C LYS A 123 3.56 -11.83 14.39
N LEU A 124 2.37 -11.23 14.30
CA LEU A 124 2.21 -9.85 13.85
C LEU A 124 2.83 -8.87 14.85
N THR A 125 2.59 -9.07 16.14
CA THR A 125 3.17 -8.23 17.21
C THR A 125 4.70 -8.31 17.23
N ARG A 126 5.29 -9.51 17.13
CA ARG A 126 6.76 -9.68 17.04
C ARG A 126 7.38 -9.06 15.79
N SER A 127 6.62 -8.90 14.70
CA SER A 127 7.09 -8.18 13.51
C SER A 127 7.03 -6.66 13.71
N ALA A 128 5.96 -6.18 14.33
CA ALA A 128 5.79 -4.76 14.67
C ALA A 128 6.88 -4.28 15.64
N ASP A 129 7.17 -5.06 16.69
CA ASP A 129 8.19 -4.72 17.69
C ASP A 129 9.60 -4.65 17.09
N ARG A 130 9.93 -5.57 16.17
CA ARG A 130 11.22 -5.54 15.47
C ARG A 130 11.36 -4.31 14.60
N PHE A 131 10.28 -3.93 13.91
CA PHE A 131 10.26 -2.72 13.10
C PHE A 131 10.38 -1.47 13.98
N ALA A 132 9.64 -1.39 15.08
CA ALA A 132 9.73 -0.28 16.02
C ALA A 132 11.16 -0.10 16.58
N LYS A 133 11.81 -1.20 16.99
CA LYS A 133 13.21 -1.17 17.46
C LYS A 133 14.19 -0.72 16.38
N TRP A 134 14.02 -1.21 15.15
CA TRP A 134 14.84 -0.78 14.02
C TRP A 134 14.60 0.69 13.68
N GLU A 135 13.35 1.15 13.72
CA GLU A 135 12.98 2.54 13.46
C GLU A 135 13.58 3.47 14.52
N GLU A 136 13.60 3.07 15.79
CA GLU A 136 14.32 3.77 16.86
C GLU A 136 15.83 3.78 16.65
N GLN A 137 16.43 2.66 16.23
CA GLN A 137 17.85 2.59 15.92
C GLN A 137 18.22 3.53 14.78
N VAL A 138 17.45 3.52 13.68
CA VAL A 138 17.68 4.44 12.56
C VAL A 138 17.43 5.89 12.97
N LYS A 139 16.43 6.19 13.80
CA LYS A 139 16.26 7.55 14.34
C LYS A 139 17.44 7.95 15.20
N SER A 140 17.92 7.07 16.05
CA SER A 140 19.10 7.29 16.89
C SER A 140 20.31 7.56 16.03
N ASP A 141 20.55 6.75 15.00
CA ASP A 141 21.67 6.91 14.06
C ASP A 141 21.50 8.20 13.23
N LEU A 142 20.29 8.50 12.79
CA LEU A 142 20.00 9.72 12.02
C LEU A 142 20.01 10.98 12.88
N GLN A 143 19.79 10.88 14.19
CA GLN A 143 19.97 11.94 15.19
C GLN A 143 21.44 12.12 15.59
N ALA A 144 22.16 11.01 15.82
CA ALA A 144 23.58 10.99 16.13
C ALA A 144 24.42 11.50 14.94
N HIS A 145 24.03 11.08 13.75
CA HIS A 145 24.54 11.58 12.48
C HIS A 145 23.74 12.77 11.97
N LYS A 146 22.78 13.35 12.73
CA LYS A 146 22.05 14.54 12.29
C LYS A 146 22.98 15.68 11.94
N PRO A 147 24.09 15.94 12.64
CA PRO A 147 25.05 16.94 12.18
C PRO A 147 25.73 16.54 10.87
N SER A 148 25.95 15.26 10.58
CA SER A 148 26.58 14.77 9.34
C SER A 148 25.60 14.69 8.16
N VAL A 149 24.37 14.25 8.42
CA VAL A 149 23.23 14.25 7.50
C VAL A 149 22.81 15.69 7.25
N MET A 150 22.65 16.52 8.28
CA MET A 150 22.43 17.96 8.09
C MET A 150 23.65 18.63 7.49
N LYS A 151 24.91 18.23 7.70
CA LYS A 151 26.06 18.76 6.92
C LYS A 151 26.05 18.30 5.47
N LEU A 152 25.48 17.13 5.17
CA LEU A 152 25.20 16.67 3.82
C LEU A 152 24.06 17.45 3.15
N PHE A 153 23.14 18.07 3.92
CA PHE A 153 21.90 18.69 3.43
C PHE A 153 21.71 20.19 3.77
N ARG A 154 22.57 20.78 4.61
CA ARG A 154 22.54 22.15 5.16
C ARG A 154 23.99 22.59 5.41
N VAL A 155 24.44 23.65 4.71
CA VAL A 155 25.70 24.41 4.97
C VAL A 155 26.95 23.66 4.46
N VAL A 156 27.63 24.02 3.36
CA VAL A 156 28.09 25.35 2.90
C VAL A 156 28.36 26.32 4.04
N GLU A 157 29.40 26.02 4.82
CA GLU A 157 30.39 27.03 5.16
C GLU A 157 31.63 26.72 4.31
N PRO A 158 32.22 27.71 3.64
CA PRO A 158 33.26 27.49 2.64
C PRO A 158 34.54 27.04 3.35
N GLY A 159 34.90 25.76 3.28
CA GLY A 159 36.24 25.41 3.73
C GLY A 159 36.71 23.96 3.77
N THR A 160 35.88 22.93 4.00
CA THR A 160 36.49 21.61 4.34
C THR A 160 35.85 20.35 3.77
N VAL A 161 34.79 20.46 2.95
CA VAL A 161 34.37 19.36 2.07
C VAL A 161 34.01 19.98 0.73
N THR A 162 34.62 19.49 -0.34
CA THR A 162 34.52 20.08 -1.67
C THR A 162 33.09 20.00 -2.19
N ASP A 163 32.52 21.15 -2.59
CA ASP A 163 31.26 21.32 -3.34
C ASP A 163 31.10 20.37 -4.55
N GLN A 164 32.20 19.70 -4.94
CA GLN A 164 32.31 18.78 -6.04
C GLN A 164 31.61 17.43 -5.78
N GLU A 165 31.68 16.86 -4.57
CA GLU A 165 31.12 15.52 -4.29
C GLU A 165 29.58 15.52 -4.18
N LEU A 166 29.00 16.65 -3.82
CA LEU A 166 27.54 16.87 -3.80
C LEU A 166 27.00 17.36 -5.15
N ARG A 167 27.81 18.11 -5.94
CA ARG A 167 27.51 18.34 -7.38
C ARG A 167 27.46 17.04 -8.17
N GLU A 168 28.27 16.05 -7.80
CA GLU A 168 28.28 14.71 -8.40
C GLU A 168 27.09 13.83 -7.98
N MET A 169 26.27 14.25 -7.00
CA MET A 169 25.08 13.54 -6.56
C MET A 169 23.75 14.23 -6.93
N GLY A 170 23.78 15.32 -7.70
CA GLY A 170 22.59 15.94 -8.29
C GLY A 170 21.64 16.68 -7.34
N GLY A 171 21.85 16.62 -6.01
CA GLY A 171 20.82 16.96 -5.01
C GLY A 171 21.06 18.18 -4.12
N GLY A 172 22.01 19.07 -4.45
CA GLY A 172 22.40 20.17 -3.55
C GLY A 172 21.47 21.40 -3.50
N ARG A 173 20.34 21.40 -4.22
CA ARG A 173 19.37 22.50 -4.17
C ARG A 173 18.14 22.05 -3.40
N GLU A 174 17.81 22.79 -2.35
CA GLU A 174 16.56 22.66 -1.61
C GLU A 174 15.39 22.67 -2.60
N GLY A 175 14.63 21.57 -2.65
CA GLY A 175 13.50 21.39 -3.58
C GLY A 175 13.76 20.55 -4.83
N VAL A 176 14.97 20.01 -5.05
CA VAL A 176 15.19 19.04 -6.15
C VAL A 176 14.62 17.67 -5.75
N PRO A 177 13.72 17.08 -6.56
CA PRO A 177 13.20 15.74 -6.31
C PRO A 177 14.32 14.71 -6.48
N LEU A 178 14.50 13.85 -5.48
CA LEU A 178 15.48 12.77 -5.47
C LEU A 178 14.79 11.45 -5.84
N GLY A 179 15.40 10.67 -6.74
CA GLY A 179 14.91 9.34 -7.10
C GLY A 179 15.27 8.25 -6.08
N TYR A 180 14.59 7.11 -6.16
CA TYR A 180 14.78 5.94 -5.27
C TYR A 180 16.25 5.56 -5.07
N LYS A 181 17.01 5.48 -6.17
CA LYS A 181 18.43 5.09 -6.16
C LYS A 181 19.33 6.16 -5.53
N GLU A 182 19.00 7.43 -5.73
CA GLU A 182 19.79 8.56 -5.23
C GLU A 182 19.67 8.67 -3.71
N VAL A 183 18.44 8.55 -3.19
CA VAL A 183 18.20 8.53 -1.75
C VAL A 183 18.90 7.34 -1.09
N ARG A 184 18.82 6.15 -1.70
CA ARG A 184 19.51 4.96 -1.19
C ARG A 184 21.04 5.15 -1.14
N LYS A 185 21.62 5.70 -2.21
CA LYS A 185 23.05 6.00 -2.28
C LYS A 185 23.44 7.08 -1.26
N GLY A 186 22.58 8.06 -1.03
CA GLY A 186 22.74 9.10 -0.02
C GLY A 186 22.80 8.53 1.40
N LEU A 187 21.88 7.63 1.75
CA LEU A 187 21.88 6.95 3.06
C LEU A 187 23.14 6.09 3.26
N GLN A 188 23.56 5.33 2.24
CA GLN A 188 24.78 4.51 2.29
C GLN A 188 26.03 5.38 2.49
N LYS A 189 26.13 6.51 1.78
CA LYS A 189 27.24 7.46 1.95
C LYS A 189 27.24 8.13 3.32
N ALA A 190 26.07 8.30 3.93
CA ALA A 190 25.95 8.78 5.31
C ALA A 190 26.34 7.71 6.36
N GLY A 191 26.72 6.50 5.94
CA GLY A 191 27.05 5.39 6.83
C GLY A 191 25.84 4.62 7.35
N ILE A 192 24.64 4.90 6.84
CA ILE A 192 23.40 4.24 7.24
C ILE A 192 23.15 3.07 6.29
N SER A 193 23.49 1.87 6.74
CA SER A 193 23.16 0.64 6.01
C SER A 193 21.70 0.26 6.27
N VAL A 194 20.88 0.31 5.23
CA VAL A 194 19.46 -0.04 5.29
C VAL A 194 19.22 -1.28 4.42
N SER A 195 18.51 -2.28 4.96
CA SER A 195 18.11 -3.45 4.17
C SER A 195 17.13 -3.06 3.06
N ASP A 196 17.01 -3.87 2.00
CA ASP A 196 16.08 -3.58 0.90
C ASP A 196 14.64 -3.35 1.39
N ARG A 197 14.18 -4.21 2.30
CA ARG A 197 12.83 -4.19 2.86
C ARG A 197 12.58 -2.95 3.72
N ASP A 198 13.55 -2.59 4.54
CA ASP A 198 13.41 -1.43 5.42
C ASP A 198 13.46 -0.13 4.62
N PHE A 199 14.32 -0.09 3.58
CA PHE A 199 14.41 1.04 2.67
C PHE A 199 13.10 1.25 1.91
N GLU A 200 12.49 0.17 1.42
CA GLU A 200 11.19 0.22 0.75
C GLU A 200 10.10 0.77 1.69
N THR A 201 10.12 0.40 2.96
CA THR A 201 9.16 0.89 3.96
C THR A 201 9.32 2.39 4.21
N VAL A 202 10.56 2.87 4.36
CA VAL A 202 10.87 4.31 4.46
C VAL A 202 10.46 5.04 3.18
N TRP A 203 10.74 4.45 2.02
CA TRP A 203 10.42 5.03 0.72
C TRP A 203 8.92 5.24 0.56
N ARG A 204 8.10 4.22 0.82
CA ARG A 204 6.63 4.32 0.76
C ARG A 204 6.07 5.39 1.70
N ARG A 205 6.73 5.63 2.83
CA ARG A 205 6.32 6.66 3.80
C ARG A 205 6.70 8.07 3.35
N ALA A 206 7.81 8.21 2.63
CA ALA A 206 8.28 9.49 2.07
C ALA A 206 7.55 9.84 0.78
N ASP A 207 7.38 8.89 -0.13
CA ASP A 207 6.70 9.03 -1.43
C ASP A 207 5.19 8.73 -1.31
N LYS A 208 4.50 9.47 -0.43
CA LYS A 208 3.06 9.26 -0.17
C LYS A 208 2.20 9.43 -1.41
N ASP A 209 2.61 10.32 -2.30
CA ASP A 209 1.90 10.65 -3.53
C ASP A 209 2.28 9.71 -4.69
N CYS A 210 3.17 8.74 -4.45
CA CYS A 210 3.67 7.77 -5.43
C CYS A 210 4.19 8.43 -6.72
N VAL A 211 4.88 9.56 -6.58
CA VAL A 211 5.45 10.32 -7.71
C VAL A 211 6.72 9.63 -8.22
N GLY A 212 7.33 8.76 -7.42
CA GLY A 212 8.61 8.11 -7.72
C GLY A 212 9.83 8.98 -7.42
N SER A 213 9.61 10.12 -6.76
CA SER A 213 10.66 11.03 -6.33
C SER A 213 10.27 11.73 -5.04
N VAL A 214 11.23 11.92 -4.14
CA VAL A 214 10.98 12.55 -2.84
C VAL A 214 11.88 13.75 -2.65
N THR A 215 11.35 14.83 -2.07
CA THR A 215 12.20 15.93 -1.63
C THR A 215 12.82 15.61 -0.27
N PHE A 216 13.86 16.35 0.10
CA PHE A 216 14.45 16.23 1.44
C PHE A 216 13.43 16.51 2.57
N ASN A 217 12.47 17.40 2.33
CA ASN A 217 11.39 17.69 3.29
C ASN A 217 10.45 16.51 3.46
N ASP A 218 10.19 15.73 2.39
CA ASP A 218 9.34 14.54 2.47
C ASP A 218 10.04 13.43 3.26
N LEU A 219 11.34 13.23 3.01
CA LEU A 219 12.17 12.30 3.79
C LEU A 219 12.22 12.68 5.27
N THR A 220 12.52 13.94 5.59
CA THR A 220 12.55 14.39 6.98
C THR A 220 11.19 14.29 7.65
N ARG A 221 10.09 14.56 6.93
CA ARG A 221 8.73 14.34 7.43
C ARG A 221 8.38 12.85 7.61
N ALA A 222 8.93 11.97 6.78
CA ALA A 222 8.75 10.52 6.93
C ALA A 222 9.48 9.97 8.17
N PHE A 223 10.64 10.54 8.51
CA PHE A 223 11.42 10.19 9.71
C PHE A 223 10.97 10.91 10.98
N ALA A 224 10.41 12.12 10.85
CA ALA A 224 9.77 12.81 11.96
C ALA A 224 8.57 11.98 12.39
N VAL A 225 8.70 11.33 13.55
CA VAL A 225 7.55 10.78 14.27
C VAL A 225 6.55 11.91 14.36
N ALA A 226 5.29 11.64 14.01
CA ALA A 226 4.20 12.46 14.48
C ALA A 226 4.34 12.44 16.00
N ASP A 227 4.93 13.50 16.58
CA ASP A 227 4.80 13.77 18.00
C ASP A 227 3.33 13.53 18.28
N THR A 228 3.03 12.46 19.01
CA THR A 228 1.66 12.12 19.40
C THR A 228 1.04 13.42 19.86
N PRO A 229 -0.13 13.84 19.32
CA PRO A 229 -0.65 15.17 19.58
C PRO A 229 -0.65 15.37 21.09
N LYS A 230 0.21 16.29 21.57
CA LYS A 230 0.18 16.73 22.96
C LYS A 230 -1.25 17.17 23.18
N GLU A 231 -1.98 16.43 24.04
CA GLU A 231 -3.29 16.85 24.52
C GLU A 231 -3.20 18.33 24.84
N SER A 232 -3.98 19.12 24.11
CA SER A 232 -4.01 20.55 24.29
C SER A 232 -4.35 20.82 25.75
N PRO A 233 -3.60 21.66 26.48
CA PRO A 233 -3.92 21.97 27.86
C PRO A 233 -5.34 22.52 27.91
N SER A 234 -6.18 21.82 28.66
CA SER A 234 -7.59 22.13 28.92
C SER A 234 -7.84 23.64 28.94
N ARG A 235 -8.60 24.10 27.94
CA ARG A 235 -9.05 25.48 27.78
C ARG A 235 -9.77 25.90 29.07
N LYS A 236 -9.11 26.72 29.90
CA LYS A 236 -9.78 27.41 31.00
C LYS A 236 -10.89 28.27 30.41
N LYS A 237 -12.12 28.03 30.89
CA LYS A 237 -13.33 28.79 30.59
C LYS A 237 -13.05 30.28 30.79
N PHE A 238 -12.91 31.03 29.70
CA PHE A 238 -13.00 32.49 29.72
C PHE A 238 -14.43 32.88 29.41
N ALA A 239 -14.99 33.68 30.31
CA ALA A 239 -16.32 34.24 30.20
C ALA A 239 -16.42 35.19 29.00
N LEU A 240 -17.52 35.06 28.26
CA LEU A 240 -18.00 36.00 27.24
C LEU A 240 -18.32 37.37 27.86
N PRO A 241 -18.11 38.44 27.09
CA PRO A 241 -19.06 39.54 27.07
C PRO A 241 -19.71 39.66 25.68
N HIS A 242 -21.03 39.52 25.74
CA HIS A 242 -22.06 40.27 25.01
C HIS A 242 -21.59 41.53 24.26
N MET A 243 -22.00 41.68 22.98
CA MET A 243 -22.35 42.92 22.23
C MET A 243 -22.44 42.58 20.72
N THR A 244 -23.65 42.43 20.17
CA THR A 244 -24.46 43.40 19.38
C THR A 244 -24.25 43.31 17.88
N ASP A 245 -25.40 43.25 17.21
CA ASP A 245 -25.66 43.27 15.78
C ASP A 245 -24.93 44.40 15.04
N GLU A 246 -24.50 44.12 13.79
CA GLU A 246 -24.81 44.93 12.61
C GLU A 246 -24.42 44.18 11.32
N GLU A 247 -25.40 44.08 10.41
CA GLU A 247 -25.31 43.65 9.01
C GLU A 247 -24.78 44.84 8.17
N PRO A 248 -24.00 44.63 7.07
CA PRO A 248 -24.63 44.82 5.77
C PRO A 248 -24.07 43.96 4.61
N THR A 249 -25.02 43.41 3.84
CA THR A 249 -25.11 43.28 2.37
C THR A 249 -23.91 43.69 1.49
N SER A 250 -23.41 42.76 0.65
CA SER A 250 -23.48 42.82 -0.84
C SER A 250 -22.70 41.68 -1.55
N PRO A 251 -23.04 41.34 -2.82
CA PRO A 251 -22.86 40.01 -3.38
C PRO A 251 -21.56 39.81 -4.19
N ILE A 252 -20.89 38.68 -3.97
CA ILE A 252 -19.75 38.24 -4.78
C ILE A 252 -20.27 37.52 -6.04
N LYS A 253 -20.00 38.09 -7.21
CA LYS A 253 -20.23 37.47 -8.52
C LYS A 253 -19.22 36.33 -8.74
N LEU A 254 -19.71 35.09 -8.67
CA LEU A 254 -19.00 33.89 -9.13
C LEU A 254 -18.91 33.88 -10.65
N ARG A 255 -17.67 33.88 -11.17
CA ARG A 255 -17.36 33.69 -12.59
C ARG A 255 -16.96 32.24 -12.80
N ASN A 256 -17.83 31.48 -13.45
CA ASN A 256 -17.58 30.10 -13.89
C ASN A 256 -16.73 30.08 -15.16
N THR A 257 -15.66 29.30 -15.16
CA THR A 257 -15.10 28.65 -16.37
C THR A 257 -14.52 27.29 -15.97
N PRO A 258 -14.96 26.15 -16.52
CA PRO A 258 -14.26 24.89 -16.36
C PRO A 258 -13.27 24.69 -17.52
N ALA A 259 -12.00 24.48 -17.19
CA ALA A 259 -11.08 23.75 -18.05
C ALA A 259 -11.02 22.33 -17.49
N THR A 260 -11.77 21.41 -18.09
CA THR A 260 -11.67 19.98 -17.81
C THR A 260 -10.47 19.42 -18.57
N SER A 261 -9.49 18.91 -17.84
CA SER A 261 -8.39 18.11 -18.38
C SER A 261 -8.93 16.73 -18.74
N GLU A 262 -8.65 16.27 -19.95
CA GLU A 262 -9.09 15.00 -20.55
C GLU A 262 -8.72 13.75 -19.71
N LYS A 263 -7.73 13.87 -18.81
CA LYS A 263 -7.30 12.78 -17.91
C LYS A 263 -8.27 12.51 -16.76
N ASP A 264 -9.11 13.48 -16.38
CA ASP A 264 -10.03 13.36 -15.24
C ASP A 264 -11.28 12.53 -15.59
N HIS A 265 -11.56 12.32 -16.88
CA HIS A 265 -12.71 11.53 -17.33
C HIS A 265 -12.46 10.02 -17.36
N ILE A 266 -11.20 9.58 -17.39
CA ILE A 266 -10.85 8.16 -17.56
C ILE A 266 -11.16 7.36 -16.27
N GLY A 267 -10.89 7.93 -15.10
CA GLY A 267 -11.19 7.26 -13.81
C GLY A 267 -12.69 7.07 -13.57
N LEU A 268 -13.50 8.08 -13.91
CA LEU A 268 -14.95 8.02 -13.75
C LEU A 268 -15.60 7.02 -14.71
N TRP A 269 -15.12 6.93 -15.96
CA TRP A 269 -15.66 6.00 -16.97
C TRP A 269 -15.35 4.53 -16.66
N MET A 270 -14.19 4.23 -16.07
CA MET A 270 -13.85 2.86 -15.65
C MET A 270 -14.75 2.34 -14.52
N LEU A 271 -15.09 3.20 -13.55
CA LEU A 271 -16.04 2.85 -12.49
C LEU A 271 -17.48 2.70 -13.02
N GLN A 272 -17.85 3.45 -14.06
CA GLN A 272 -19.15 3.34 -14.73
C GLN A 272 -19.29 2.06 -15.58
N SER A 273 -18.18 1.53 -16.09
CA SER A 273 -18.20 0.38 -17.00
C SER A 273 -18.14 -0.98 -16.27
N ASN A 274 -18.10 -0.98 -14.93
CA ASN A 274 -18.02 -2.20 -14.13
C ASN A 274 -19.31 -2.43 -13.30
N PRO A 275 -20.31 -3.17 -13.83
CA PRO A 275 -21.62 -3.32 -13.20
C PRO A 275 -21.58 -4.06 -11.86
N THR A 276 -20.57 -4.90 -11.60
CA THR A 276 -20.45 -5.65 -10.33
C THR A 276 -20.00 -4.77 -9.16
N PHE A 277 -19.26 -3.69 -9.44
CA PHE A 277 -18.89 -2.72 -8.41
C PHE A 277 -20.12 -1.93 -7.95
N ILE A 278 -20.93 -1.45 -8.90
CA ILE A 278 -22.16 -0.71 -8.60
C ILE A 278 -23.18 -1.60 -7.87
N SER A 279 -23.33 -2.87 -8.24
CA SER A 279 -24.28 -3.78 -7.57
C SER A 279 -23.90 -4.08 -6.12
N SER A 280 -22.60 -4.24 -5.81
CA SER A 280 -22.14 -4.46 -4.44
C SER A 280 -22.39 -3.24 -3.54
N PHE A 281 -22.29 -2.03 -4.10
CA PHE A 281 -22.61 -0.79 -3.39
C PHE A 281 -24.12 -0.53 -3.27
N GLN A 282 -24.92 -0.90 -4.27
CA GLN A 282 -26.38 -0.84 -4.20
C GLN A 282 -26.95 -1.73 -3.09
N ASN A 283 -26.30 -2.87 -2.80
CA ASN A 283 -26.64 -3.72 -1.66
C ASN A 283 -26.36 -3.06 -0.30
N CYS A 284 -25.34 -2.21 -0.19
CA CYS A 284 -25.10 -1.40 1.02
C CYS A 284 -26.11 -0.26 1.20
N LEU A 285 -26.63 0.31 0.10
CA LEU A 285 -27.61 1.40 0.13
C LEU A 285 -29.07 0.94 0.27
N SER A 286 -29.35 -0.35 0.07
CA SER A 286 -30.70 -0.93 0.17
C SER A 286 -31.07 -1.32 1.61
N ASP A 287 -30.09 -1.52 2.48
CA ASP A 287 -30.28 -1.36 3.92
C ASP A 287 -30.56 0.13 4.16
N LYS A 288 -31.80 0.49 4.53
CA LYS A 288 -32.36 1.86 4.67
C LYS A 288 -31.64 2.79 5.66
N ARG A 289 -30.36 2.57 5.95
CA ARG A 289 -29.52 3.47 6.73
C ARG A 289 -29.05 4.57 5.81
N GLU A 290 -29.31 5.81 6.19
CA GLU A 290 -28.72 6.98 5.54
C GLU A 290 -27.19 6.88 5.71
N VAL A 291 -26.49 6.53 4.65
CA VAL A 291 -25.02 6.59 4.60
C VAL A 291 -24.65 8.06 4.39
N SER A 292 -23.82 8.63 5.26
CA SER A 292 -23.33 9.99 5.05
C SER A 292 -22.31 10.05 3.92
N SER A 293 -22.15 11.21 3.29
CA SER A 293 -21.15 11.39 2.24
C SER A 293 -19.72 11.12 2.75
N ASP A 294 -19.44 11.41 4.02
CA ASP A 294 -18.10 11.22 4.62
C ASP A 294 -17.82 9.74 4.93
N ASP A 295 -18.85 8.99 5.36
CA ASP A 295 -18.75 7.53 5.53
C ASP A 295 -18.51 6.83 4.19
N PHE A 296 -19.16 7.33 3.13
CA PHE A 296 -18.96 6.82 1.77
C PHE A 296 -17.54 7.06 1.25
N VAL A 297 -16.99 8.26 1.45
CA VAL A 297 -15.60 8.60 1.09
C VAL A 297 -14.62 7.73 1.88
N SER A 298 -14.89 7.53 3.17
CA SER A 298 -14.06 6.68 4.05
C SER A 298 -14.09 5.21 3.63
N ALA A 299 -15.26 4.68 3.24
CA ALA A 299 -15.39 3.32 2.72
C ALA A 299 -14.62 3.13 1.40
N LEU A 300 -14.67 4.11 0.48
CA LEU A 300 -13.88 4.08 -0.75
C LEU A 300 -12.37 4.06 -0.45
N SER A 301 -11.92 4.90 0.47
CA SER A 301 -10.51 4.93 0.88
C SER A 301 -10.05 3.62 1.52
N LEU A 302 -10.88 3.01 2.40
CA LEU A 302 -10.60 1.70 3.00
C LEU A 302 -10.55 0.57 1.97
N SER A 303 -11.31 0.68 0.88
CA SER A 303 -11.28 -0.28 -0.23
C SER A 303 -10.08 -0.10 -1.19
N GLY A 304 -9.17 0.84 -0.90
CA GLY A 304 -8.01 1.15 -1.74
C GLY A 304 -8.34 1.97 -2.99
N VAL A 305 -9.57 2.48 -3.09
CA VAL A 305 -9.99 3.35 -4.20
C VAL A 305 -9.58 4.78 -3.87
N VAL A 306 -8.55 5.28 -4.55
CA VAL A 306 -8.07 6.66 -4.40
C VAL A 306 -8.83 7.56 -5.38
N LEU A 307 -9.81 8.30 -4.87
CA LEU A 307 -10.51 9.36 -5.59
C LEU A 307 -10.24 10.70 -4.92
N SER A 308 -10.28 11.79 -5.69
CA SER A 308 -10.36 13.11 -5.09
C SER A 308 -11.65 13.23 -4.28
N ASP A 309 -11.65 14.03 -3.20
CA ASP A 309 -12.85 14.24 -2.37
C ASP A 309 -14.03 14.76 -3.23
N ARG A 310 -13.73 15.56 -4.25
CA ARG A 310 -14.72 16.04 -5.23
C ARG A 310 -15.36 14.90 -6.03
N ASP A 311 -14.55 13.97 -6.54
CA ASP A 311 -15.04 12.87 -7.38
C ASP A 311 -15.79 11.83 -6.56
N ALA A 312 -15.32 11.54 -5.34
CA ALA A 312 -16.01 10.65 -4.42
C ALA A 312 -17.41 11.19 -4.04
N ARG A 313 -17.52 12.51 -3.79
CA ARG A 313 -18.81 13.17 -3.51
C ARG A 313 -19.73 13.23 -4.74
N GLU A 314 -19.20 13.47 -5.93
CA GLU A 314 -20.01 13.45 -7.16
C GLU A 314 -20.51 12.02 -7.47
N LEU A 315 -19.70 11.00 -7.20
CA LEU A 315 -20.08 9.60 -7.33
C LEU A 315 -21.18 9.23 -6.30
N PHE A 316 -21.04 9.70 -5.06
CA PHE A 316 -22.07 9.55 -4.02
C PHE A 316 -23.39 10.22 -4.43
N ARG A 317 -23.35 11.46 -4.91
CA ARG A 317 -24.54 12.20 -5.38
C ARG A 317 -25.26 11.47 -6.51
N ARG A 318 -24.51 10.87 -7.45
CA ARG A 318 -25.09 10.09 -8.56
C ARG A 318 -25.70 8.77 -8.09
N ALA A 319 -25.08 8.10 -7.12
CA ALA A 319 -25.64 6.89 -6.51
C ALA A 319 -26.96 7.16 -5.78
N GLN A 320 -27.10 8.32 -5.12
CA GLN A 320 -28.36 8.75 -4.51
C GLN A 320 -29.44 9.08 -5.55
N LEU A 321 -29.07 9.70 -6.68
CA LEU A 321 -30.03 10.03 -7.74
C LEU A 321 -30.54 8.78 -8.48
N SER A 322 -29.73 7.72 -8.60
CA SER A 322 -30.14 6.47 -9.24
C SER A 322 -30.99 5.58 -8.33
N SER A 323 -30.89 5.71 -7.01
CA SER A 323 -31.73 4.97 -6.06
C SER A 323 -33.11 5.60 -5.85
N GLY A 324 -33.26 6.91 -6.09
CA GLY A 324 -34.53 7.65 -5.90
C GLY A 324 -35.53 7.60 -7.06
N GLY A 325 -35.32 6.76 -8.08
CA GLY A 325 -36.09 6.73 -9.32
C GLY A 325 -37.04 5.53 -9.51
N GLY A 326 -37.35 4.76 -8.47
CA GLY A 326 -38.20 3.57 -8.50
C GLY A 326 -39.45 3.70 -7.65
#